data_AF-A0A955TMC4-F1
#
_entry.id   AF-A0A955TMC4-F1
#
_cell.length_a   1.000
_cell.length_b   1.000
_cell.length_c   1.000
_cell.angle_alpha   90.00
_cell.angle_beta   90.00
_cell.angle_gamma   90.00
#
_symmetry.space_group_name_H-M   'P 1'
#
loop_
_entity.id
_entity.type
_entity.pdbx_description
1 polymer ?
#
loop_
_entity_poly.entity_id
_entity_poly.type
_entity_poly.pdbx_seq_one_letter_code
_entity_poly.pdbx_strand_id
1 'polypeptide(L)'
;MHCPRCAGTMVVDHFVDLATSGEIWMPGWRCLMCGEVIDPLILQNRQEPPVVPGRPCEQSHPHPPAPLSMSGSKSSRTRSQA
;
A
#
# COMPACT_ATOMS: atom_id res chain seq x y z
N MET A 1 17.29 5.39 -6.28
CA MET A 1 16.27 6.00 -5.41
C MET A 1 15.75 4.91 -4.46
N HIS A 2 15.43 5.24 -3.20
CA HIS A 2 14.85 4.31 -2.24
C HIS A 2 13.41 4.71 -1.90
N CYS A 3 12.56 3.72 -1.68
CA CYS A 3 11.16 3.94 -1.34
C CYS A 3 11.02 4.60 0.05
N PRO A 4 10.26 5.70 0.20
CA PRO A 4 10.06 6.35 1.49
C PRO A 4 9.24 5.48 2.46
N ARG A 5 8.49 4.49 1.96
CA ARG A 5 7.62 3.62 2.77
C ARG A 5 8.35 2.41 3.34
N CYS A 6 9.25 1.79 2.57
CA CYS A 6 9.90 0.54 2.95
C CYS A 6 11.43 0.50 2.75
N ALA A 7 12.03 1.62 2.33
CA ALA A 7 13.44 1.72 1.91
C ALA A 7 13.86 0.80 0.75
N GLY A 8 12.92 0.08 0.12
CA GLY A 8 13.19 -0.82 -1.00
C GLY A 8 13.54 -0.10 -2.30
N THR A 9 14.01 -0.87 -3.27
CA THR A 9 14.44 -0.36 -4.58
C THR A 9 13.27 0.23 -5.37
N MET A 10 13.49 1.40 -5.98
CA MET A 10 12.56 2.02 -6.91
C MET A 10 13.12 2.04 -8.33
N VAL A 11 12.24 1.83 -9.30
CA VAL A 11 12.51 1.89 -10.73
C VAL A 11 11.60 2.90 -11.40
N VAL A 12 12.03 3.45 -12.54
CA VAL A 12 11.15 4.27 -13.39
C VAL A 12 10.18 3.34 -14.12
N ASP A 13 8.90 3.68 -14.05
CA ASP A 13 7.80 2.99 -14.74
C ASP A 13 6.96 4.04 -15.49
N HIS A 14 6.23 3.63 -16.52
CA HIS A 14 5.38 4.53 -17.30
C HIS A 14 3.91 4.28 -16.95
N PHE A 15 3.26 5.30 -16.42
CA PHE A 15 1.86 5.23 -16.01
C PHE A 15 0.96 5.84 -17.07
N VAL A 16 -0.17 5.18 -17.31
CA VAL A 16 -1.21 5.67 -18.22
C VAL A 16 -2.38 6.16 -17.38
N ASP A 17 -2.78 7.41 -17.59
CA ASP A 17 -4.03 7.92 -17.04
C ASP A 17 -5.22 7.51 -17.91
N LEU A 18 -6.10 6.68 -17.36
CA LEU A 18 -7.32 6.23 -18.03
C LEU A 18 -8.39 7.32 -18.11
N ALA A 19 -8.30 8.38 -17.29
CA ALA A 19 -9.27 9.48 -17.34
C ALA A 19 -9.05 10.38 -18.57
N THR A 20 -7.80 10.53 -19.02
CA THR A 20 -7.43 11.43 -20.12
C THR A 20 -7.23 10.68 -21.45
N SER A 21 -8.16 9.78 -21.78
CA SER A 21 -8.16 8.98 -23.02
C SER A 21 -6.91 8.11 -23.28
N GLY A 22 -6.06 7.89 -22.27
CA GLY A 22 -4.85 7.06 -22.39
C GLY A 22 -3.69 7.72 -23.13
N GLU A 23 -3.75 9.03 -23.41
CA GLU A 23 -2.74 9.74 -24.20
C GLU A 23 -1.49 10.10 -23.37
N ILE A 24 -1.60 10.13 -22.04
CA ILE A 24 -0.51 10.59 -21.18
C ILE A 24 0.23 9.40 -20.58
N TRP A 25 1.43 9.15 -21.11
CA TRP A 25 2.43 8.24 -20.53
C TRP A 25 3.39 9.05 -19.65
N MET A 26 3.13 9.13 -18.34
CA MET A 26 4.01 9.88 -17.42
C MET A 26 5.03 8.96 -16.76
N PRO A 27 6.34 9.31 -16.78
CA PRO A 27 7.33 8.56 -16.03
C PRO A 27 7.17 8.82 -14.53
N GLY A 28 7.02 7.76 -13.75
CA GLY A 28 6.95 7.80 -12.29
C GLY A 28 7.85 6.75 -11.66
N TRP A 29 8.07 6.83 -10.36
CA TRP A 29 8.88 5.85 -9.62
C TRP A 29 7.99 4.81 -8.96
N ARG A 30 8.25 3.53 -9.23
CA ARG A 30 7.56 2.40 -8.60
C ARG A 30 8.51 1.60 -7.71
N CYS A 31 8.10 1.36 -6.47
CA CYS A 31 8.81 0.43 -5.59
C CYS A 31 8.47 -1.02 -5.94
N LEU A 32 9.50 -1.83 -6.17
CA LEU A 32 9.33 -3.26 -6.46
C LEU A 32 8.99 -4.10 -5.23
N MET A 33 9.24 -3.59 -4.02
CA MET A 33 9.03 -4.32 -2.77
C MET A 33 7.63 -4.12 -2.20
N CYS A 34 7.09 -2.90 -2.24
CA CYS A 34 5.83 -2.57 -1.58
C CYS A 34 4.78 -1.93 -2.49
N GLY A 35 5.12 -1.69 -3.76
CA GLY A 35 4.22 -1.09 -4.74
C GLY A 35 3.94 0.40 -4.56
N GLU A 36 4.66 1.10 -3.68
CA GLU A 36 4.52 2.56 -3.56
C GLU A 36 4.90 3.24 -4.89
N VAL A 37 4.06 4.16 -5.35
CA VAL A 37 4.29 4.95 -6.56
C VAL A 37 4.50 6.41 -6.18
N ILE A 38 5.57 7.01 -6.70
CA ILE A 38 5.87 8.44 -6.57
C ILE A 38 5.85 9.03 -7.97
N ASP A 39 4.84 9.85 -8.21
CA ASP A 39 4.65 10.63 -9.42
C ASP A 39 4.29 12.07 -9.01
N PRO A 40 4.74 13.12 -9.73
CA PRO A 40 4.47 14.51 -9.35
C PRO A 40 2.98 14.82 -9.21
N LEU A 41 2.12 14.27 -10.08
CA LEU A 41 0.67 14.45 -10.02
C LEU A 41 0.07 13.67 -8.84
N ILE A 42 0.52 12.43 -8.59
CA ILE A 42 0.12 11.67 -7.39
C ILE A 42 0.50 12.42 -6.12
N LEU A 43 1.68 13.04 -6.08
CA LEU A 43 2.11 13.85 -4.93
C LEU A 43 1.24 15.10 -4.77
N GLN A 44 0.94 15.82 -5.85
CA GLN A 44 0.04 16.97 -5.83
C GLN A 44 -1.34 16.58 -5.28
N ASN A 45 -1.95 15.52 -5.81
CA ASN A 45 -3.26 15.02 -5.36
C ASN A 45 -3.26 14.52 -3.90
N ARG A 46 -2.10 14.16 -3.33
CA ARG A 46 -1.98 13.81 -1.89
C ARG A 46 -1.86 15.03 -0.99
N GLN A 47 -1.26 16.11 -1.49
CA GLN A 47 -1.14 17.36 -0.74
C GLN A 47 -2.44 18.16 -0.76
N GLU A 48 -3.23 18.02 -1.83
CA GLU A 48 -4.52 18.64 -1.97
C GLU A 48 -5.63 17.62 -1.71
N PRO A 49 -6.14 17.52 -0.47
CA PRO A 49 -7.27 16.65 -0.21
C PRO A 49 -8.43 17.09 -1.11
N PRO A 50 -9.14 16.15 -1.76
CA PRO A 50 -10.26 16.53 -2.62
C PRO A 50 -11.27 17.29 -1.76
N VAL A 51 -11.56 18.54 -2.15
CA VAL A 51 -12.68 19.29 -1.60
C VAL A 51 -13.92 18.55 -2.09
N VAL A 52 -14.51 17.71 -1.25
CA VAL A 52 -15.77 17.04 -1.56
C VAL A 52 -16.89 17.91 -1.00
N PRO A 53 -17.62 18.70 -1.82
CA PRO A 53 -18.71 19.51 -1.31
C PRO A 53 -19.82 18.56 -0.85
N GLY A 54 -20.13 18.57 0.45
CA GLY A 54 -21.30 17.89 0.99
C GLY A 54 -21.12 16.41 1.37
N ARG A 55 -19.92 15.93 1.73
CA ARG A 55 -19.82 14.70 2.54
C ARG A 55 -19.88 15.05 4.02
N PRO A 56 -20.97 14.75 4.75
CA PRO A 56 -20.90 14.65 6.20
C PRO A 56 -19.84 13.60 6.57
N CYS A 57 -19.17 13.79 7.70
CA CYS A 57 -18.19 12.86 8.24
C CYS A 57 -18.81 11.46 8.39
N GLU A 58 -18.70 10.63 7.35
CA GLU A 58 -19.03 9.21 7.41
C GLU A 58 -17.84 8.53 8.08
N GLN A 59 -17.86 8.67 9.41
CA GLN A 59 -17.36 7.77 10.42
C GLN A 59 -16.23 6.84 9.96
N SER A 60 -15.03 7.08 10.46
CA SER A 60 -13.99 6.07 10.56
C SER A 60 -14.57 4.80 11.21
N HIS A 61 -14.90 3.79 10.42
CA HIS A 61 -15.15 2.45 10.93
C HIS A 61 -13.87 1.98 11.64
N PRO A 62 -13.95 1.42 12.85
CA PRO A 62 -12.78 0.86 13.51
C PRO A 62 -12.23 -0.27 12.64
N HIS A 63 -10.98 -0.15 12.20
CA HIS A 63 -10.26 -1.27 11.61
C HIS A 63 -10.22 -2.39 12.66
N PRO A 64 -10.67 -3.62 12.35
CA PRO A 64 -10.54 -4.72 13.29
C PRO A 64 -9.05 -4.88 13.64
N PRO A 65 -8.68 -5.07 14.92
CA PRO A 65 -7.28 -5.31 15.27
C PRO A 65 -6.80 -6.55 14.53
N ALA A 66 -5.56 -6.51 14.04
CA ALA A 66 -4.92 -7.63 13.37
C ALA A 66 -5.09 -8.91 14.21
N PRO A 67 -5.33 -10.08 13.58
CA PRO A 67 -5.49 -11.32 14.34
C PRO A 67 -4.23 -11.57 15.16
N LEU A 68 -4.39 -11.69 16.47
CA LEU A 68 -3.30 -12.07 17.37
C LEU A 68 -2.76 -13.43 16.92
N SER A 69 -1.49 -13.45 16.53
CA SER A 69 -0.77 -14.68 16.20
C SER A 69 -0.79 -15.61 17.42
N MET A 70 -1.59 -16.68 17.37
CA MET A 70 -1.48 -17.78 18.32
C MET A 70 -0.20 -18.54 18.01
N SER A 71 0.85 -18.24 18.76
CA SER A 71 2.09 -18.99 18.75
C SER A 71 1.79 -20.44 19.13
N GLY A 72 2.04 -21.34 18.18
CA GLY A 72 1.86 -22.77 18.36
C GLY A 72 2.83 -23.32 19.40
N SER A 73 2.31 -23.75 20.54
CA SER A 73 3.03 -24.61 21.47
C SER A 73 3.14 -26.01 20.86
N LYS A 74 4.23 -26.29 20.16
CA LYS A 74 4.63 -27.67 19.82
C LYS A 74 4.95 -28.41 21.12
N SER A 75 3.96 -29.10 21.68
CA SER A 75 4.18 -30.08 22.75
C SER A 75 4.73 -31.36 22.12
N SER A 76 6.06 -31.46 22.13
CA SER A 76 6.79 -32.71 21.89
C SER A 76 6.41 -33.73 22.96
N ARG A 77 5.46 -34.63 22.65
CA ARG A 77 5.22 -35.85 23.42
C ARG A 77 6.13 -36.96 22.91
N THR A 78 7.07 -37.30 23.77
CA THR A 78 7.96 -38.46 23.69
C THR A 78 7.24 -39.75 24.11
N ARG A 79 7.47 -40.84 23.35
CA ARG A 79 7.43 -42.29 23.72
C ARG A 79 6.04 -42.86 24.09
N SER A 80 5.63 -44.06 23.67
CA SER A 80 6.33 -45.35 23.76
C SER A 80 5.74 -46.38 22.80
N GLN A 81 6.61 -47.20 22.20
CA GLN A 81 6.26 -48.45 21.53
C GLN A 81 5.84 -49.49 22.60
N ALA A 82 4.84 -50.29 22.26
CA ALA A 82 4.51 -51.58 22.85
C ALA A 82 4.15 -52.53 21.70
#